data_AF-A0A9N9AYZ1-F1
#
_entry.id   AF-A0A9N9AYZ1-F1
#
_cell.length_a   1.000
_cell.length_b   1.000
_cell.length_c   1.000
_cell.angle_alpha   90.00
_cell.angle_beta   90.00
_cell.angle_gamma   90.00
#
_symmetry.space_group_name_H-M   'P 1'
#
loop_
_entity.id
_entity.type
_entity.pdbx_description
1 polymer ?
#
loop_
_entity_poly.entity_id
_entity_poly.type
_entity_poly.pdbx_seq_one_letter_code
_entity_poly.pdbx_strand_id
1 'polypeptide(L)'
;MDTISPTPEDRGFNIAVNRAVNRSPAPSYEHRPPPPLPPLPEWDRPNTVPHANNLAKQTTISQDKEELNDLANNDIIFESFFEELDRVKNMGALLDEMRTANEMLAKKTLAREPELIQLRQSVLDQQKELRELEEEFHEKLKAQKDALRRFSPTVLLSKLKSEVQLSDELSEQMANSFLEGGLENDLFLKHFREVRKVFHLRNAKVERVNSQPGILGP
;
A
#
# COMPACT_ATOMS: atom_id res chain seq x y z
N MET A 1 8.10 10.93 -46.70
CA MET A 1 7.35 9.79 -47.26
C MET A 1 7.00 8.85 -46.11
N ASP A 2 6.36 9.33 -45.04
CA ASP A 2 4.92 9.63 -44.92
C ASP A 2 4.11 8.32 -44.78
N THR A 3 3.72 7.94 -43.55
CA THR A 3 2.34 8.00 -42.96
C THR A 3 1.43 6.85 -43.48
N ILE A 4 0.57 6.13 -42.75
CA ILE A 4 -0.21 6.27 -41.51
C ILE A 4 -0.71 4.86 -41.09
N SER A 5 -1.03 4.68 -39.79
CA SER A 5 -1.70 3.52 -39.15
C SER A 5 -3.17 3.31 -39.65
N PRO A 6 -3.89 2.21 -39.33
CA PRO A 6 -4.61 2.17 -38.05
C PRO A 6 -4.76 0.78 -37.38
N THR A 7 -5.09 0.85 -36.09
CA THR A 7 -5.43 -0.15 -35.06
C THR A 7 -6.44 -1.26 -35.42
N PRO A 8 -6.51 -2.33 -34.60
CA PRO A 8 -7.82 -2.70 -34.06
C PRO A 8 -7.83 -2.83 -32.53
N GLU A 9 -8.97 -2.42 -32.00
CA GLU A 9 -9.36 -2.35 -30.60
C GLU A 9 -9.27 -3.72 -29.90
N ASP A 10 -8.43 -3.82 -28.87
CA ASP A 10 -8.52 -4.86 -27.86
C ASP A 10 -9.24 -4.25 -26.64
N ARG A 11 -10.57 -4.33 -26.63
CA ARG A 11 -11.41 -3.96 -25.47
C ARG A 11 -11.30 -5.05 -24.41
N GLY A 12 -10.10 -5.23 -23.88
CA GLY A 12 -9.94 -5.76 -22.53
C GLY A 12 -10.61 -4.80 -21.57
N PHE A 13 -11.64 -5.27 -20.87
CA PHE A 13 -12.19 -4.62 -19.68
C PHE A 13 -11.09 -4.59 -18.62
N ASN A 14 -10.17 -3.64 -18.76
CA ASN A 14 -9.25 -3.23 -17.73
C ASN A 14 -10.08 -2.51 -16.67
N ILE A 15 -10.64 -3.27 -15.72
CA ILE A 15 -10.82 -2.70 -14.39
C ILE A 15 -9.41 -2.57 -13.82
N ALA A 16 -8.71 -1.53 -14.26
CA ALA A 16 -7.64 -0.93 -13.52
C ALA A 16 -8.28 -0.40 -12.24
N VAL A 17 -8.49 -1.29 -11.26
CA VAL A 17 -8.50 -0.88 -9.86
C VAL A 17 -7.15 -0.22 -9.70
N ASN A 18 -7.15 1.10 -9.64
CA ASN A 18 -5.97 1.95 -9.54
C ASN A 18 -5.07 1.43 -8.40
N ARG A 19 -4.18 0.51 -8.73
CA ARG A 19 -3.12 -0.01 -7.85
C ARG A 19 -1.96 0.97 -7.94
N ALA A 20 -2.25 2.18 -7.49
CA ALA A 20 -1.26 3.16 -7.10
C ALA A 20 -1.61 3.66 -5.69
N VAL A 21 -2.01 2.75 -4.80
CA VAL A 21 -1.62 2.95 -3.40
C VAL A 21 -0.13 2.70 -3.43
N ASN A 22 0.62 3.79 -3.53
CA ASN A 22 2.05 3.87 -3.39
C ASN A 22 2.42 3.23 -2.03
N ARG A 23 2.47 1.89 -1.98
CA ARG A 23 2.93 1.12 -0.81
C ARG A 23 4.46 1.18 -0.83
N SER A 24 4.99 2.39 -0.66
CA SER A 24 6.19 2.48 0.16
C SER A 24 5.77 1.96 1.53
N PRO A 25 6.43 0.95 2.13
CA PRO A 25 6.29 0.77 3.56
C PRO A 25 6.54 2.15 4.16
N ALA A 26 5.62 2.67 4.98
CA ALA A 26 5.90 3.88 5.74
C ALA A 26 7.29 3.64 6.37
N PRO A 27 8.29 4.47 6.07
CA PRO A 27 9.66 4.18 6.47
C PRO A 27 9.62 3.89 7.95
N SER A 28 10.08 2.69 8.33
CA SER A 28 10.24 2.32 9.73
C SER A 28 10.90 3.50 10.43
N TYR A 29 10.42 3.88 11.61
CA TYR A 29 11.03 4.96 12.41
C TYR A 29 12.54 4.73 12.60
N GLU A 30 13.01 3.51 12.41
CA GLU A 30 14.41 3.09 12.39
C GLU A 30 15.29 3.76 11.31
N HIS A 31 14.70 4.32 10.24
CA HIS A 31 15.46 4.89 9.12
C HIS A 31 15.12 6.35 8.80
N ARG A 32 14.24 6.99 9.59
CA ARG A 32 13.99 8.42 9.44
C ARG A 32 15.14 9.16 10.14
N PRO A 33 15.86 10.07 9.46
CA PRO A 33 16.75 10.97 10.19
C PRO A 33 15.93 11.66 11.28
N PRO A 34 16.46 11.75 12.51
CA PRO A 34 15.73 12.39 13.60
C PRO A 34 15.26 13.78 13.11
N PRO A 35 14.02 14.19 13.46
CA PRO A 35 13.56 15.53 13.11
C PRO A 35 14.64 16.53 13.56
N PRO A 36 14.95 17.55 12.74
CA PRO A 36 15.95 18.54 13.11
C PRO A 36 15.57 19.07 14.49
N LEU A 37 16.53 19.01 15.42
CA LEU A 37 16.32 19.55 16.75
C LEU A 37 15.82 20.98 16.58
N PRO A 38 14.75 21.40 17.30
CA PRO A 38 14.37 22.80 17.31
C PRO A 38 15.62 23.62 17.65
N PRO A 39 15.83 24.79 17.00
CA PRO A 39 16.97 25.63 17.31
C PRO A 39 17.02 25.82 18.81
N LEU A 40 18.19 25.49 19.40
CA LEU A 40 18.40 25.63 20.84
C LEU A 40 17.94 27.03 21.27
N PRO A 41 17.19 27.14 22.37
CA PRO A 41 16.85 28.42 22.95
C PRO A 41 18.10 29.30 23.08
N GLU A 42 17.93 30.61 22.97
CA GLU A 42 19.00 31.59 22.87
C GLU A 42 20.02 31.54 24.03
N TRP A 43 19.63 30.93 25.17
CA TRP A 43 20.44 30.73 26.36
C TRP A 43 21.45 29.56 26.28
N ASP A 44 21.32 28.65 25.30
CA ASP A 44 22.19 27.46 25.14
C ASP A 44 23.23 27.60 24.01
N ARG A 45 23.34 28.79 23.42
CA ARG A 45 24.41 29.09 22.46
C ARG A 45 25.72 29.32 23.23
N PRO A 46 26.84 28.65 22.87
CA PRO A 46 28.11 28.74 23.60
C PRO A 46 28.77 30.13 23.58
N ASN A 47 28.08 31.19 23.15
CA ASN A 47 28.65 32.55 23.10
C ASN A 47 27.65 33.72 23.26
N THR A 48 26.47 33.52 23.84
CA THR A 48 25.61 34.64 24.27
C THR A 48 25.36 34.56 25.77
N VAL A 49 26.39 34.90 26.55
CA VAL A 49 26.18 35.60 27.82
C VAL A 49 26.14 37.10 27.52
N PRO A 50 24.98 37.71 27.21
CA PRO A 50 24.89 39.15 27.35
C PRO A 50 24.84 39.43 28.85
N HIS A 51 25.99 39.71 29.49
CA HIS A 51 26.13 40.53 30.72
C HIS A 51 27.37 40.24 31.59
N ALA A 52 28.37 39.45 31.16
CA ALA A 52 29.58 39.27 31.99
C ALA A 52 30.29 40.60 32.34
N ASN A 53 30.11 41.67 31.54
CA ASN A 53 30.77 42.97 31.74
C ASN A 53 29.96 44.04 32.49
N ASN A 54 28.77 43.73 33.03
CA ASN A 54 27.95 44.72 33.77
C ASN A 54 27.74 44.39 35.26
N LEU A 55 28.35 43.33 35.79
CA LEU A 55 28.19 42.97 37.21
C LEU A 55 28.65 44.12 38.13
N ALA A 56 29.75 44.78 37.77
CA ALA A 56 30.31 45.90 38.54
C ALA A 56 29.49 47.20 38.46
N LYS A 57 28.47 47.30 37.60
CA LYS A 57 27.67 48.53 37.41
C LYS A 57 26.30 48.49 38.07
N GLN A 58 25.80 47.31 38.45
CA GLN A 58 24.47 47.16 39.04
C GLN A 58 24.51 47.11 40.57
N THR A 59 25.64 46.70 41.16
CA THR A 59 25.89 46.80 42.60
C THR A 59 26.51 48.16 42.90
N THR A 60 25.69 49.23 42.92
CA THR A 60 26.09 50.45 43.64
C THR A 60 26.11 50.13 45.14
N ILE A 61 27.20 49.53 45.60
CA ILE A 61 27.48 49.29 47.01
C ILE A 61 27.76 50.67 47.62
N SER A 62 26.71 51.33 48.08
CA SER A 62 26.81 52.39 49.07
C SER A 62 26.61 51.76 50.45
N GLN A 63 27.46 50.79 50.79
CA GLN A 63 27.46 50.15 52.10
C GLN A 63 28.66 50.63 52.90
N ASP A 64 28.44 50.88 54.19
CA ASP A 64 29.47 51.32 55.12
C ASP A 64 30.61 50.30 55.22
N LYS A 65 31.82 50.75 55.56
CA LYS A 65 33.05 49.91 55.56
C LYS A 65 32.93 48.62 56.39
N GLU A 66 32.10 48.63 57.42
CA GLU A 66 31.86 47.48 58.29
C GLU A 66 31.07 46.38 57.56
N GLU A 67 30.00 46.75 56.84
CA GLU A 67 29.19 45.83 56.04
C GLU A 67 30.00 45.18 54.91
N LEU A 68 30.93 45.93 54.31
CA LEU A 68 31.82 45.40 53.27
C LEU A 68 32.87 44.43 53.84
N ASN A 69 33.33 44.66 55.07
CA ASN A 69 34.27 43.78 55.76
C ASN A 69 33.58 42.50 56.23
N ASP A 70 32.31 42.59 56.64
CA ASP A 70 31.49 41.44 56.98
C ASP A 70 31.13 40.62 55.73
N LEU A 71 30.78 41.28 54.62
CA LEU A 71 30.54 40.62 53.33
C LEU A 71 31.79 39.91 52.78
N ALA A 72 32.99 40.45 53.04
CA ALA A 72 34.25 39.87 52.56
C ALA A 72 34.79 38.72 53.43
N ASN A 73 34.46 38.69 54.73
CA ASN A 73 34.99 37.70 55.68
C ASN A 73 33.95 36.67 56.16
N ASN A 74 32.67 36.84 55.80
CA ASN A 74 31.59 35.92 56.16
C ASN A 74 30.88 35.37 54.92
N ASP A 75 31.20 34.13 54.58
CA ASP A 75 30.67 33.43 53.41
C ASP A 75 29.13 33.35 53.41
N ILE A 76 28.48 33.33 54.58
CA ILE A 76 27.01 33.24 54.69
C ILE A 76 26.37 34.57 54.26
N ILE A 77 26.95 35.70 54.67
CA ILE A 77 26.47 37.03 54.31
C ILE A 77 26.71 37.24 52.81
N PHE A 78 27.87 36.81 52.30
CA PHE A 78 28.16 36.84 50.87
C PHE A 78 27.19 36.02 50.04
N GLU A 79 26.89 34.78 50.44
CA GLU A 79 25.95 33.91 49.71
C GLU A 79 24.55 34.51 49.71
N SER A 80 24.09 35.06 50.85
CA SER A 80 22.77 35.73 50.91
C SER A 80 22.69 36.96 49.99
N PHE A 81 23.74 37.77 49.95
CA PHE A 81 23.83 38.91 49.04
C PHE A 81 23.91 38.47 47.58
N PHE A 82 24.65 37.40 47.29
CA PHE A 82 24.80 36.84 45.95
C PHE A 82 23.47 36.27 45.43
N GLU A 83 22.73 35.52 46.25
CA GLU A 83 21.38 35.05 45.96
C GLU A 83 20.38 36.21 45.82
N GLU A 84 20.62 37.33 46.49
CA GLU A 84 19.79 38.52 46.37
C GLU A 84 19.93 39.27 45.04
N LEU A 85 21.04 39.07 44.32
CA LEU A 85 21.29 39.71 43.03
C LEU A 85 20.19 39.34 42.01
N ASP A 86 19.59 40.35 41.41
CA ASP A 86 18.55 40.19 40.38
C ASP A 86 18.98 39.24 39.26
N ARG A 87 20.26 39.25 38.90
CA ARG A 87 20.81 38.36 37.87
C ARG A 87 20.77 36.88 38.29
N VAL A 88 21.09 36.57 39.54
CA VAL A 88 21.09 35.21 40.09
C VAL A 88 19.65 34.73 40.24
N LYS A 89 18.74 35.57 40.75
CA LYS A 89 17.30 35.30 40.81
C LYS A 89 16.69 35.05 39.43
N ASN A 90 16.99 35.91 38.45
CA ASN A 90 16.48 35.77 37.08
C ASN A 90 17.01 34.50 36.40
N MET A 91 18.27 34.13 36.67
CA MET A 91 18.84 32.87 36.16
C MET A 91 18.20 31.65 36.79
N GLY A 92 17.98 31.65 38.11
CA GLY A 92 17.25 30.59 38.82
C GLY A 92 15.81 30.44 38.30
N ALA A 93 15.10 31.55 38.16
CA ALA A 93 13.74 31.56 37.61
C ALA A 93 13.68 31.02 36.18
N LEU A 94 14.66 31.36 35.33
CA LEU A 94 14.77 30.84 33.97
C LEU A 94 15.03 29.32 33.98
N LEU A 95 15.90 28.82 34.85
CA LEU A 95 16.18 27.39 34.98
C LEU A 95 14.92 26.62 35.42
N ASP A 96 14.17 27.15 36.37
CA ASP A 96 12.91 26.56 36.83
C ASP A 96 11.82 26.59 35.74
N GLU A 97 11.73 27.68 34.99
CA GLU A 97 10.84 27.76 33.82
C GLU A 97 11.21 26.70 32.77
N MET A 98 12.50 26.53 32.47
CA MET A 98 12.95 25.51 31.51
C MET A 98 12.69 24.09 32.03
N ARG A 99 12.91 23.85 33.32
CA ARG A 99 12.66 22.55 33.95
C ARG A 99 11.18 22.18 33.89
N THR A 100 10.31 23.12 34.25
CA THR A 100 8.86 22.92 34.22
C THR A 100 8.35 22.76 32.78
N ALA A 101 8.86 23.54 31.83
CA ALA A 101 8.53 23.40 30.41
C ALA A 101 8.93 22.02 29.84
N ASN A 102 10.14 21.55 30.16
CA ASN A 102 10.62 20.23 29.75
C ASN A 102 9.76 19.12 30.39
N GLU A 103 9.48 19.21 31.68
CA GLU A 103 8.62 18.24 32.38
C GLU A 103 7.20 18.18 31.76
N MET A 104 6.60 19.33 31.46
CA MET A 104 5.31 19.39 30.78
C MET A 104 5.36 18.74 29.39
N LEU A 105 6.42 19.00 28.62
CA LEU A 105 6.59 18.40 27.29
C LEU A 105 6.79 16.88 27.37
N ALA A 106 7.59 16.40 28.32
CA ALA A 106 7.80 14.98 28.57
C ALA A 106 6.48 14.30 28.94
N LYS A 107 5.71 14.87 29.89
CA LYS A 107 4.38 14.37 30.27
C LYS A 107 3.42 14.32 29.09
N LYS A 108 3.37 15.36 28.27
CA LYS A 108 2.51 15.41 27.07
C LYS A 108 2.92 14.37 26.03
N THR A 109 4.23 14.13 25.86
CA THR A 109 4.75 13.14 24.93
C THR A 109 4.40 11.72 25.40
N LEU A 110 4.66 11.41 26.67
CA LEU A 110 4.33 10.12 27.27
C LEU A 110 2.82 9.85 27.29
N ALA A 111 1.99 10.87 27.49
CA ALA A 111 0.54 10.72 27.45
C ALA A 111 0.00 10.30 26.07
N ARG A 112 0.73 10.58 24.99
CA ARG A 112 0.34 10.22 23.61
C ARG A 112 0.84 8.84 23.17
N GLU A 113 1.87 8.33 23.83
CA GLU A 113 2.43 7.01 23.56
C GLU A 113 1.37 5.88 23.53
N PRO A 114 0.45 5.75 24.50
CA PRO A 114 -0.53 4.66 24.48
C PRO A 114 -1.48 4.73 23.28
N GLU A 115 -1.92 5.95 22.91
CA GLU A 115 -2.78 6.16 21.74
C GLU A 115 -2.05 5.77 20.44
N LEU A 116 -0.77 6.14 20.31
CA LEU A 116 0.05 5.77 19.16
C LEU A 116 0.28 4.26 19.06
N ILE A 117 0.50 3.59 20.18
CA ILE A 117 0.65 2.12 20.23
C ILE A 117 -0.66 1.45 19.82
N GLN A 118 -1.79 1.91 20.34
CA GLN A 118 -3.11 1.37 19.97
C GLN A 118 -3.41 1.58 18.49
N LEU A 119 -3.16 2.77 17.96
CA LEU A 119 -3.39 3.06 16.55
C LEU A 119 -2.48 2.22 15.65
N ARG A 120 -1.20 2.04 16.04
CA ARG A 120 -0.28 1.16 15.33
C ARG A 120 -0.79 -0.28 15.32
N GLN A 121 -1.25 -0.78 16.46
CA GLN A 121 -1.81 -2.14 16.55
C GLN A 121 -3.04 -2.29 15.67
N SER A 122 -3.98 -1.33 15.72
CA SER A 122 -5.18 -1.33 14.87
C SER A 122 -4.84 -1.35 13.38
N VAL A 123 -3.83 -0.58 12.95
CA VAL A 123 -3.37 -0.59 11.55
C VAL A 123 -2.77 -1.94 11.19
N LEU A 124 -1.97 -2.56 12.07
CA LEU A 124 -1.40 -3.89 11.81
C LEU A 124 -2.50 -4.96 11.68
N ASP A 125 -3.52 -4.90 12.53
CA ASP A 125 -4.64 -5.83 12.51
C ASP A 125 -5.47 -5.67 11.22
N GLN A 126 -5.80 -4.43 10.84
CA GLN A 126 -6.50 -4.14 9.57
C GLN A 126 -5.67 -4.55 8.34
N GLN A 127 -4.35 -4.34 8.37
CA GLN A 127 -3.48 -4.80 7.30
C GLN A 127 -3.42 -6.33 7.22
N LYS A 128 -3.51 -7.03 8.34
CA LYS A 128 -3.56 -8.49 8.38
C LYS A 128 -4.87 -8.98 7.77
N GLU A 129 -6.01 -8.44 8.22
CA GLU A 129 -7.33 -8.77 7.67
C GLU A 129 -7.40 -8.50 6.16
N LEU A 130 -6.86 -7.36 5.71
CA LEU A 130 -6.79 -7.05 4.28
C LEU A 130 -6.00 -8.10 3.50
N ARG A 131 -4.86 -8.57 4.03
CA ARG A 131 -4.04 -9.60 3.36
C ARG A 131 -4.78 -10.92 3.28
N GLU A 132 -5.43 -11.34 4.37
CA GLU A 132 -6.24 -12.57 4.39
C GLU A 132 -7.38 -12.49 3.37
N LEU A 133 -8.09 -11.36 3.29
CA LEU A 133 -9.16 -11.16 2.32
C LEU A 133 -8.63 -11.08 0.88
N GLU A 134 -7.48 -10.46 0.66
CA GLU A 134 -6.81 -10.44 -0.65
C GLU A 134 -6.46 -11.88 -1.08
N GLU A 135 -5.92 -12.71 -0.19
CA GLU A 135 -5.61 -14.12 -0.46
C GLU A 135 -6.87 -14.91 -0.82
N GLU A 136 -7.92 -14.84 0.00
CA GLU A 136 -9.21 -15.49 -0.29
C GLU A 136 -9.80 -15.05 -1.63
N PHE A 137 -9.72 -13.75 -1.94
CA PHE A 137 -10.21 -13.22 -3.21
C PHE A 137 -9.44 -13.83 -4.39
N HIS A 138 -8.11 -13.91 -4.30
CA HIS A 138 -7.30 -14.50 -5.36
C HIS A 138 -7.57 -16.00 -5.53
N GLU A 139 -7.79 -16.71 -4.43
CA GLU A 139 -8.20 -18.13 -4.48
C GLU A 139 -9.55 -18.31 -5.17
N LYS A 140 -10.56 -17.52 -4.79
CA LYS A 140 -11.89 -17.55 -5.41
C LYS A 140 -11.83 -17.19 -6.89
N LEU A 141 -11.04 -16.17 -7.25
CA LEU A 141 -10.83 -15.76 -8.64
C LEU A 141 -10.13 -16.86 -9.45
N LYS A 142 -9.14 -17.54 -8.87
CA LYS A 142 -8.46 -18.67 -9.52
C LYS A 142 -9.44 -19.84 -9.73
N ALA A 143 -10.19 -20.22 -8.71
CA ALA A 143 -11.20 -21.27 -8.81
C ALA A 143 -12.27 -20.95 -9.87
N GLN A 144 -12.72 -19.69 -9.94
CA GLN A 144 -13.63 -19.22 -10.98
C GLN A 144 -13.01 -19.35 -12.37
N LYS A 145 -11.77 -18.86 -12.56
CA LYS A 145 -11.06 -18.96 -13.84
C LYS A 145 -10.88 -20.40 -14.27
N ASP A 146 -10.51 -21.30 -13.36
CA ASP A 146 -10.33 -22.72 -13.65
C ASP A 146 -11.65 -23.41 -14.01
N ALA A 147 -12.75 -23.07 -13.32
CA ALA A 147 -14.09 -23.56 -13.67
C ALA A 147 -14.53 -23.06 -15.06
N LEU A 148 -14.29 -21.78 -15.36
CA LEU A 148 -14.65 -21.15 -16.63
C LEU A 148 -13.71 -21.53 -17.78
N ARG A 149 -12.49 -22.02 -17.49
CA ARG A 149 -11.49 -22.41 -18.52
C ARG A 149 -12.04 -23.41 -19.52
N ARG A 150 -12.91 -24.32 -19.08
CA ARG A 150 -13.56 -25.33 -19.95
C ARG A 150 -14.59 -24.73 -20.91
N PHE A 151 -15.09 -23.54 -20.59
CA PHE A 151 -16.06 -22.80 -21.38
C PHE A 151 -15.40 -21.65 -22.15
N SER A 152 -14.05 -21.63 -22.24
CA SER A 152 -13.39 -20.63 -23.07
C SER A 152 -13.80 -20.83 -24.54
N PRO A 153 -13.92 -19.74 -25.32
CA PRO A 153 -14.28 -19.82 -26.74
C PRO A 153 -13.40 -20.79 -27.52
N THR A 154 -12.10 -20.81 -27.19
CA THR A 154 -11.11 -21.68 -27.81
C THR A 154 -11.35 -23.16 -27.51
N VAL A 155 -11.66 -23.51 -26.25
CA VAL A 155 -11.95 -24.89 -25.84
C VAL A 155 -13.27 -25.36 -26.45
N LEU A 156 -14.31 -24.53 -26.42
CA LEU A 156 -15.60 -24.85 -27.02
C LEU A 156 -15.50 -25.05 -28.54
N LEU A 157 -14.74 -24.19 -29.24
CA LEU A 157 -14.50 -24.32 -30.67
C LEU A 157 -13.69 -25.57 -31.01
N SER A 158 -12.64 -25.87 -30.24
CA SER A 158 -11.86 -27.10 -30.40
C SER A 158 -12.73 -28.35 -30.24
N LYS A 159 -13.57 -28.39 -29.19
CA LYS A 159 -14.54 -29.48 -28.98
C LYS A 159 -15.56 -29.58 -30.11
N LEU A 160 -16.03 -28.45 -30.64
CA LEU A 160 -16.94 -28.46 -31.78
C LEU A 160 -16.26 -29.03 -33.04
N LYS A 161 -15.00 -28.65 -33.30
CA LYS A 161 -14.22 -29.20 -34.42
C LYS A 161 -14.01 -30.71 -34.29
N SER A 162 -13.69 -31.22 -33.10
CA SER A 162 -13.58 -32.66 -32.88
C SER A 162 -14.90 -33.39 -33.12
N GLU A 163 -16.02 -32.83 -32.68
CA GLU A 163 -17.36 -33.40 -32.94
C GLU A 163 -17.74 -33.39 -34.42
N VAL A 164 -17.27 -32.41 -35.21
CA VAL A 164 -17.41 -32.43 -36.68
C VAL A 164 -16.63 -33.61 -37.26
N GLN A 165 -15.36 -33.76 -36.89
CA GLN A 165 -14.52 -34.86 -37.36
C GLN A 165 -15.10 -36.24 -37.00
N LEU A 166 -15.55 -36.44 -35.75
CA LEU A 166 -16.19 -37.69 -35.33
C LEU A 166 -17.47 -37.99 -36.11
N SER A 167 -18.23 -36.97 -36.52
CA SER A 167 -19.44 -37.18 -37.35
C SER A 167 -19.08 -37.59 -38.77
N ASP A 168 -17.97 -37.06 -39.30
CA ASP A 168 -17.45 -37.42 -40.62
C ASP A 168 -16.95 -38.87 -40.62
N GLU A 169 -16.11 -39.22 -39.65
CA GLU A 169 -15.61 -40.59 -39.43
C GLU A 169 -16.75 -41.61 -39.25
N LEU A 170 -17.79 -41.26 -38.47
CA LEU A 170 -18.97 -42.12 -38.32
C LEU A 170 -19.68 -42.33 -39.66
N SER A 171 -19.80 -41.29 -40.49
CA SER A 171 -20.42 -41.40 -41.81
C SER A 171 -19.59 -42.25 -42.78
N GLU A 172 -18.26 -42.18 -42.70
CA GLU A 172 -17.36 -43.05 -43.47
C GLU A 172 -17.45 -44.51 -43.02
N GLN A 173 -17.46 -44.76 -41.70
CA GLN A 173 -17.65 -46.11 -41.15
C GLN A 173 -18.97 -46.73 -41.60
N MET A 174 -20.06 -45.95 -41.60
CA MET A 174 -21.35 -46.38 -42.11
C MET A 174 -21.32 -46.70 -43.61
N ALA A 175 -20.64 -45.88 -44.40
CA ALA A 175 -20.48 -46.13 -45.84
C ALA A 175 -19.69 -47.42 -46.09
N ASN A 176 -18.60 -47.64 -45.35
CA ASN A 176 -17.79 -48.86 -45.46
C ASN A 176 -18.60 -50.10 -45.06
N SER A 177 -19.32 -50.05 -43.95
CA SER A 177 -20.16 -51.17 -43.50
C SER A 177 -21.27 -51.51 -44.51
N PHE A 178 -21.84 -50.51 -45.19
CA PHE A 178 -22.79 -50.74 -46.27
C PHE A 178 -22.14 -51.41 -47.49
N LEU A 179 -20.93 -50.98 -47.88
CA LEU A 179 -20.18 -51.59 -48.99
C LEU A 179 -19.77 -53.05 -48.70
N GLU A 180 -19.52 -53.38 -47.44
CA GLU A 180 -19.23 -54.73 -46.96
C GLU A 180 -20.50 -55.61 -46.85
N GLY A 181 -21.69 -55.06 -47.11
CA GLY A 181 -22.97 -55.77 -47.03
C GLY A 181 -23.52 -55.91 -45.60
N GLY A 182 -22.95 -55.19 -44.63
CA GLY A 182 -23.37 -55.22 -43.22
C GLY A 182 -24.63 -54.40 -42.90
N LEU A 183 -25.13 -53.60 -43.85
CA LEU A 183 -26.31 -52.73 -43.67
C LEU A 183 -27.30 -52.89 -44.83
N GLU A 184 -28.59 -52.98 -44.50
CA GLU A 184 -29.68 -52.90 -45.48
C GLU A 184 -29.80 -51.48 -46.07
N ASN A 185 -30.21 -51.38 -47.33
CA ASN A 185 -30.23 -50.11 -48.08
C ASN A 185 -31.06 -49.00 -47.40
N ASP A 186 -32.27 -49.33 -46.97
CA ASP A 186 -33.18 -48.37 -46.33
C ASP A 186 -32.65 -47.89 -44.97
N LEU A 187 -32.05 -48.80 -44.20
CA LEU A 187 -31.43 -48.48 -42.90
C LEU A 187 -30.20 -47.60 -43.08
N PHE A 188 -29.35 -47.91 -44.07
CA PHE A 188 -28.20 -47.08 -44.43
C PHE A 188 -28.63 -45.67 -44.82
N LEU A 189 -29.59 -45.54 -45.76
CA LEU A 189 -30.06 -44.23 -46.23
C LEU A 189 -30.61 -43.37 -45.11
N LYS A 190 -31.40 -43.96 -44.20
CA LYS A 190 -31.97 -43.25 -43.05
C LYS A 190 -30.87 -42.72 -42.13
N HIS A 191 -30.00 -43.59 -41.66
CA HIS A 191 -28.98 -43.22 -40.67
C HIS A 191 -27.86 -42.35 -41.26
N PHE A 192 -27.42 -42.62 -42.49
CA PHE A 192 -26.39 -41.83 -43.16
C PHE A 192 -26.85 -40.38 -43.37
N ARG A 193 -28.11 -40.17 -43.77
CA ARG A 193 -28.67 -38.82 -43.89
C ARG A 193 -28.74 -38.10 -42.54
N GLU A 194 -29.11 -38.80 -41.47
CA GLU A 194 -29.13 -38.23 -40.12
C GLU A 194 -27.72 -37.78 -39.68
N VAL A 195 -26.71 -38.64 -39.86
CA VAL A 195 -25.32 -38.32 -39.50
C VAL A 195 -24.77 -37.17 -40.34
N ARG A 196 -24.96 -37.18 -41.67
CA ARG A 196 -24.48 -36.09 -42.55
C ARG A 196 -25.20 -34.77 -42.27
N LYS A 197 -26.49 -34.80 -41.91
CA LYS A 197 -27.22 -33.60 -41.47
C LYS A 197 -26.58 -32.99 -40.22
N VAL A 198 -26.23 -33.82 -39.23
CA VAL A 198 -25.54 -33.37 -38.01
C VAL A 198 -24.15 -32.81 -38.34
N PHE A 199 -23.38 -33.50 -39.19
CA PHE A 199 -22.08 -33.03 -39.67
C PHE A 199 -22.16 -31.63 -40.30
N HIS A 200 -23.03 -31.44 -41.30
CA HIS A 200 -23.16 -30.16 -41.99
C HIS A 200 -23.64 -29.04 -41.06
N LEU A 201 -24.57 -29.34 -40.14
CA LEU A 201 -25.01 -28.38 -39.12
C LEU A 201 -23.86 -27.95 -38.20
N ARG A 202 -23.04 -28.90 -37.74
CA ARG A 202 -21.88 -28.60 -36.88
C ARG A 202 -20.81 -27.83 -37.66
N ASN A 203 -20.55 -28.20 -38.91
CA ASN A 203 -19.55 -27.53 -39.75
C ASN A 203 -19.95 -26.08 -40.06
N ALA A 204 -21.22 -25.83 -40.42
CA ALA A 204 -21.74 -24.48 -40.60
C ALA A 204 -21.63 -23.62 -39.32
N LYS A 205 -21.81 -24.23 -38.14
CA LYS A 205 -21.59 -23.54 -36.86
C LYS A 205 -20.11 -23.19 -36.64
N VAL A 206 -19.18 -24.08 -36.98
CA VAL A 206 -17.72 -23.80 -36.92
C VAL A 206 -17.35 -22.64 -37.84
N GLU A 207 -17.82 -22.67 -39.09
CA GLU A 207 -17.59 -21.60 -40.07
C GLU A 207 -18.12 -20.26 -39.56
N ARG A 208 -19.36 -20.24 -39.07
CA ARG A 208 -19.97 -19.04 -38.50
C ARG A 208 -19.16 -18.46 -37.34
N VAL A 209 -18.65 -19.30 -36.43
CA VAL A 209 -17.81 -18.85 -35.32
C VAL A 209 -16.47 -18.30 -35.81
N ASN A 210 -15.85 -18.93 -36.81
CA ASN A 210 -14.60 -18.44 -37.39
C ASN A 210 -14.78 -17.11 -38.12
N SER A 211 -15.92 -16.91 -38.79
CA SER A 211 -16.24 -15.65 -39.48
C SER A 211 -16.65 -14.52 -38.54
N GLN A 212 -17.20 -14.85 -37.36
CA GLN A 212 -17.64 -13.90 -36.34
C GLN A 212 -17.15 -14.34 -34.96
N PRO A 213 -15.88 -14.05 -34.61
CA PRO A 213 -15.28 -14.52 -33.35
C PRO A 213 -15.98 -13.99 -32.09
N GLY A 214 -16.74 -12.89 -32.19
CA GLY A 214 -17.54 -12.32 -31.09
C GLY A 214 -18.82 -13.09 -30.73
N ILE A 215 -19.12 -14.22 -31.36
CA ILE A 215 -20.31 -15.03 -31.02
C ILE A 215 -20.13 -15.86 -29.74
N LEU A 216 -18.89 -16.22 -29.39
CA LEU A 216 -18.60 -17.12 -28.25
C LEU A 216 -18.08 -16.41 -27.01
N GLY A 217 -17.90 -15.08 -27.04
CA GLY A 217 -17.49 -14.27 -25.90
C GLY A 217 -18.13 -12.88 -25.95
N PRO A 218 -18.20 -12.16 -24.80
CA PRO A 218 -18.48 -10.72 -24.79
C PRO A 218 -17.36 -9.92 -25.47
#